data_AF-A0A4Q5T616-F1
#
_entry.id   AF-A0A4Q5T616-F1
#
_cell.length_a   1.000
_cell.length_b   1.000
_cell.length_c   1.000
_cell.angle_alpha   90.00
_cell.angle_beta   90.00
_cell.angle_gamma   90.00
#
_symmetry.space_group_name_H-M   'P 1'
#
loop_
_entity.id
_entity.type
_entity.pdbx_description
1 polymer ?
#
loop_
_entity_poly.entity_id
_entity_poly.type
_entity_poly.pdbx_seq_one_letter_code
_entity_poly.pdbx_strand_id
1 'polypeptide(L)'
;MGPFDWTGSPFLLLYITLLFVVILLGIVIPARMRPEGRHRPVTDTEQLAYLSGGSTRLADTVTARLLAAKVLVIGEKDQLDILSRNAATAAETGVLALTTPLDWARIEGAVRPQATRIQTDLERAGLMLDSGERATLRYWALLPYAMLLMFGATKLAIGEARDQKAD
;
A
#
# COMPACT_ATOMS: atom_id res chain seq x y z
N MET A 1 27.50 -31.23 -18.68
CA MET A 1 26.48 -31.93 -17.89
C MET A 1 25.80 -30.90 -17.00
N GLY A 2 24.56 -30.54 -17.33
CA GLY A 2 23.83 -29.50 -16.61
C GLY A 2 23.07 -30.09 -15.41
N PRO A 3 22.71 -29.28 -14.40
CA PRO A 3 21.95 -29.73 -13.23
C PRO A 3 20.55 -30.30 -13.56
N PHE A 4 20.08 -30.12 -14.80
CA PHE A 4 18.83 -30.67 -15.32
C PHE A 4 18.91 -32.16 -15.69
N ASP A 5 20.12 -32.74 -15.79
CA ASP A 5 20.32 -34.17 -16.09
C ASP A 5 20.33 -35.06 -14.84
N TRP A 6 20.22 -34.48 -13.64
CA TRP A 6 20.26 -35.21 -12.38
C TRP A 6 18.91 -35.87 -12.03
N THR A 7 18.99 -37.06 -11.43
CA THR A 7 17.85 -37.82 -10.89
C THR A 7 17.01 -36.97 -9.92
N GLY A 8 15.76 -37.38 -9.67
CA GLY A 8 14.77 -36.57 -8.94
C GLY A 8 15.25 -36.04 -7.57
N SER A 9 15.92 -36.89 -6.78
CA SER A 9 16.34 -36.57 -5.41
C SER A 9 17.45 -35.50 -5.30
N PRO A 10 18.59 -35.59 -6.02
CA PRO A 10 19.62 -34.53 -6.01
C PRO A 10 19.11 -33.14 -6.40
N PHE A 11 18.20 -33.07 -7.37
CA PHE A 11 17.58 -31.81 -7.76
C PHE A 11 16.66 -31.25 -6.70
N LEU A 12 15.89 -32.10 -5.99
CA LEU A 12 14.99 -31.63 -4.93
C LEU A 12 15.79 -30.98 -3.79
N LEU A 13 16.93 -31.57 -3.43
CA LEU A 13 17.87 -30.98 -2.47
C LEU A 13 18.42 -29.63 -2.95
N LEU A 14 18.82 -29.54 -4.22
CA LEU A 14 19.25 -28.29 -4.84
C LEU A 14 18.13 -27.23 -4.81
N TYR A 15 16.91 -27.62 -5.18
CA TYR A 15 15.74 -26.73 -5.22
C TYR A 15 15.37 -26.19 -3.84
N ILE A 16 15.35 -27.06 -2.82
CA ILE A 16 15.11 -26.65 -1.43
C ILE A 16 16.23 -25.71 -0.94
N THR A 17 17.49 -26.02 -1.25
CA THR A 17 18.61 -25.14 -0.90
C THR A 17 18.46 -23.77 -1.55
N LEU A 18 18.12 -23.74 -2.85
CA LEU A 18 17.90 -22.51 -3.59
C LEU A 18 16.69 -21.73 -3.06
N LEU A 19 15.64 -22.43 -2.61
CA LEU A 19 14.49 -21.82 -1.94
C LEU A 19 14.89 -21.09 -0.66
N PHE A 20 15.70 -21.70 0.20
CA PHE A 20 16.20 -21.03 1.41
C PHE A 20 17.02 -19.79 1.08
N VAL A 21 17.89 -19.86 0.07
CA VAL A 21 18.68 -18.71 -0.41
C VAL A 21 17.78 -17.59 -0.93
N VAL A 22 16.77 -17.93 -1.73
CA VAL A 22 15.78 -16.99 -2.28
C VAL A 22 14.97 -16.32 -1.18
N ILE A 23 14.55 -17.08 -0.16
CA ILE A 23 13.86 -16.52 1.01
C ILE A 23 14.74 -15.50 1.73
N LEU A 24 16.01 -15.84 1.96
CA LEU A 24 16.96 -14.95 2.63
C LEU A 24 17.20 -13.68 1.81
N LEU A 25 17.38 -13.80 0.49
CA LEU A 25 17.53 -12.65 -0.41
C LEU A 25 16.28 -11.76 -0.44
N GLY A 26 15.08 -12.36 -0.45
CA GLY A 26 13.81 -11.64 -0.41
C GLY A 26 13.59 -10.83 0.88
N ILE A 27 14.31 -11.15 1.96
CA ILE A 27 14.30 -10.38 3.21
C ILE A 27 15.43 -9.35 3.23
N VAL A 28 16.65 -9.76 2.87
CA VAL A 28 17.86 -8.92 3.00
C VAL A 28 17.88 -7.78 1.98
N ILE A 29 17.47 -8.03 0.73
CA ILE A 29 17.49 -7.01 -0.33
C ILE A 29 16.55 -5.85 0.02
N PRO A 30 15.25 -6.07 0.32
CA PRO A 30 14.37 -4.96 0.67
C PRO A 30 14.78 -4.27 1.97
N ALA A 31 15.32 -5.01 2.95
CA ALA A 31 15.79 -4.42 4.19
C ALA A 31 16.97 -3.46 3.99
N ARG A 32 17.91 -3.78 3.08
CA ARG A 32 19.04 -2.91 2.74
C ARG A 32 18.69 -1.78 1.78
N MET A 33 17.73 -2.01 0.88
CA MET A 33 17.28 -0.99 -0.08
C MET A 33 16.23 -0.04 0.50
N ARG A 34 15.67 -0.36 1.67
CA ARG A 34 14.73 0.53 2.36
C ARG A 34 15.46 1.81 2.76
N PRO A 35 15.07 2.99 2.22
CA PRO A 35 15.65 4.26 2.62
C PRO A 35 15.47 4.47 4.12
N GLU A 36 16.46 5.08 4.78
CA GLU A 36 16.29 5.55 6.16
C GLU A 36 15.15 6.56 6.18
N GLY A 37 14.08 6.25 6.92
CA GLY A 37 12.94 7.15 7.04
C GLY A 37 13.37 8.45 7.73
N ARG A 38 13.08 9.61 7.12
CA ARG A 38 13.49 10.89 7.70
C ARG A 38 12.68 11.16 8.98
N HIS A 39 13.36 11.25 10.12
CA HIS A 39 12.71 11.60 11.39
C HIS A 39 12.44 13.11 11.43
N ARG A 40 11.31 13.52 10.84
CA ARG A 40 10.82 14.89 10.92
C ARG A 40 9.60 14.94 11.85
N PRO A 41 9.55 15.88 12.81
CA PRO A 41 8.35 16.07 13.62
C PRO A 41 7.18 16.52 12.72
N VAL A 42 6.08 15.76 12.76
CA VAL A 42 4.83 16.11 12.09
C VAL A 42 4.00 16.93 13.06
N THR A 43 3.90 18.23 12.82
CA THR A 43 3.16 19.18 13.68
C THR A 43 1.74 19.43 13.22
N ASP A 44 1.40 19.02 11.99
CA ASP A 44 0.08 19.23 11.40
C ASP A 44 -0.90 18.11 11.78
N THR A 45 -2.05 18.49 12.32
CA THR A 45 -3.08 17.56 12.79
C THR A 45 -3.70 16.75 11.64
N GLU A 46 -3.81 17.33 10.43
CA GLU A 46 -4.34 16.60 9.26
C GLU A 46 -3.35 15.53 8.78
N GLN A 47 -2.05 15.82 8.82
CA GLN A 47 -1.00 14.85 8.50
C GLN A 47 -0.96 13.72 9.53
N LEU A 48 -1.12 14.02 10.83
CA LEU A 48 -1.20 13.00 11.87
C LEU A 48 -2.43 12.09 11.71
N ALA A 49 -3.59 12.67 11.41
CA ALA A 49 -4.81 11.90 11.13
C ALA A 49 -4.60 10.96 9.94
N TYR A 50 -4.01 11.47 8.84
CA TYR A 50 -3.70 10.65 7.66
C TYR A 50 -2.67 9.55 7.97
N LEU A 51 -1.63 9.82 8.76
CA LEU A 51 -0.65 8.80 9.15
C LEU A 51 -1.26 7.70 10.05
N SER A 52 -2.29 8.03 10.84
CA SER A 52 -2.93 7.07 11.75
C SER A 52 -3.88 6.07 11.06
N GLY A 53 -4.39 6.39 9.87
CA GLY A 53 -5.30 5.49 9.15
C GLY A 53 -5.81 6.01 7.80
N GLY A 54 -5.02 6.81 7.11
CA GLY A 54 -5.27 7.25 5.74
C GLY A 54 -6.42 8.25 5.60
N SER A 55 -7.07 8.21 4.44
CA SER A 55 -8.17 9.10 4.08
C SER A 55 -9.38 8.97 4.99
N THR A 56 -9.67 7.76 5.49
CA THR A 56 -10.82 7.51 6.36
C THR A 56 -10.66 8.19 7.72
N ARG A 57 -9.48 8.07 8.35
CA ARG A 57 -9.18 8.78 9.61
C ARG A 57 -9.10 10.29 9.44
N LEU A 58 -8.66 10.76 8.27
CA LEU A 58 -8.72 12.18 7.94
C LEU A 58 -10.18 12.66 7.86
N ALA A 59 -11.08 11.90 7.22
CA ALA A 59 -12.51 12.23 7.14
C ALA A 59 -13.20 12.23 8.51
N ASP A 60 -12.87 11.28 9.39
CA ASP A 60 -13.32 11.26 10.80
C ASP A 60 -12.93 12.56 11.51
N THR A 61 -11.67 12.96 11.39
CA THR A 61 -11.13 14.14 12.08
C THR A 61 -11.75 15.43 11.56
N VAL A 62 -11.91 15.55 10.24
CA VAL A 62 -12.54 16.72 9.59
C VAL A 62 -14.01 16.83 10.01
N THR A 63 -14.75 15.71 9.98
CA THR A 63 -16.15 15.68 10.39
C THR A 63 -16.31 16.04 11.87
N ALA A 64 -15.48 15.46 12.74
CA ALA A 64 -15.49 15.76 14.17
C ALA A 64 -15.20 17.23 14.46
N ARG A 65 -14.27 17.86 13.74
CA ARG A 65 -13.94 19.28 13.90
C ARG A 65 -15.07 20.19 13.42
N LEU A 66 -15.72 19.86 12.31
CA LEU A 66 -16.88 20.60 11.80
C LEU A 66 -18.12 20.47 12.70
N LEU A 67 -18.34 19.30 13.30
CA LEU A 67 -19.38 19.10 14.32
C LEU A 67 -19.07 19.90 15.60
N ALA A 68 -17.82 19.85 16.08
CA ALA A 68 -17.39 20.62 17.25
C ALA A 68 -17.52 22.14 17.03
N ALA A 69 -17.25 22.61 15.81
CA ALA A 69 -17.43 24.01 15.40
C ALA A 69 -18.90 24.40 15.14
N LYS A 70 -19.86 23.46 15.29
CA LYS A 70 -21.29 23.64 14.98
C LYS A 70 -21.56 24.10 13.55
N VAL A 71 -20.66 23.73 12.63
CA VAL A 71 -20.76 24.01 11.19
C VAL A 71 -21.53 22.89 10.49
N LEU A 72 -21.38 21.65 10.98
CA LEU A 72 -22.21 20.50 10.63
C LEU A 72 -23.14 20.16 11.79
N VAL A 73 -24.30 19.59 11.46
CA VAL A 73 -25.21 18.97 12.41
C VAL A 73 -25.69 17.62 11.88
N ILE A 74 -25.98 16.69 12.79
CA ILE A 74 -26.60 15.42 12.43
C ILE A 74 -28.09 15.70 12.22
N GLY A 75 -28.53 15.60 10.98
CA GLY A 75 -29.92 15.72 10.54
C GLY A 75 -30.68 14.40 10.69
N GLU A 76 -31.87 14.34 10.11
CA GLU A 76 -32.70 13.13 10.15
C GLU A 76 -32.08 12.00 9.31
N LYS A 77 -32.24 10.75 9.78
CA LYS A 77 -31.74 9.52 9.12
C LYS A 77 -30.21 9.42 8.99
N ASP A 78 -29.47 9.88 9.99
CA ASP A 78 -28.00 9.75 10.06
C ASP A 78 -27.27 10.51 8.92
N GLN A 79 -27.93 11.52 8.35
CA GLN A 79 -27.36 12.40 7.34
C GLN A 79 -26.82 13.67 7.98
N LEU A 80 -25.78 14.26 7.38
CA LEU A 80 -25.17 15.47 7.90
C LEU A 80 -25.64 16.69 7.12
N ASP A 81 -26.10 17.71 7.85
CA ASP A 81 -26.53 18.99 7.31
C ASP A 81 -25.53 20.09 7.61
N ILE A 82 -25.33 20.98 6.62
CA ILE A 82 -24.43 22.11 6.68
C ILE A 82 -25.20 23.32 7.23
N LEU A 83 -24.83 23.77 8.44
CA LEU A 83 -25.39 24.96 9.07
C LEU A 83 -24.67 26.24 8.65
N SER A 84 -23.37 26.14 8.33
CA SER A 84 -22.53 27.26 7.93
C SER A 84 -21.47 26.80 6.94
N ARG A 85 -20.98 27.68 6.08
CA ARG A 85 -19.89 27.38 5.12
C ARG A 85 -18.54 27.96 5.57
N ASN A 86 -18.36 28.11 6.88
CA ASN A 86 -17.09 28.59 7.43
C ASN A 86 -16.08 27.43 7.55
N ALA A 87 -15.16 27.35 6.60
CA ALA A 87 -14.07 26.37 6.60
C ALA A 87 -12.79 26.98 7.18
N ALA A 88 -12.15 26.27 8.10
CA ALA A 88 -10.82 26.61 8.62
C ALA A 88 -9.69 25.95 7.83
N THR A 89 -9.95 24.83 7.13
CA THR A 89 -8.93 24.13 6.33
C THR A 89 -9.43 23.73 4.94
N ALA A 90 -8.49 23.40 4.04
CA ALA A 90 -8.81 22.97 2.69
C ALA A 90 -9.65 21.68 2.65
N ALA A 91 -9.45 20.76 3.59
CA ALA A 91 -10.27 19.55 3.73
C ALA A 91 -11.72 19.90 4.07
N GLU A 92 -11.92 20.85 4.99
CA GLU A 92 -13.24 21.35 5.36
C GLU A 92 -13.91 22.11 4.22
N THR A 93 -13.17 22.92 3.47
CA THR A 93 -13.69 23.60 2.29
C THR A 93 -14.24 22.60 1.28
N GLY A 94 -13.57 21.46 1.09
CA GLY A 94 -14.05 20.38 0.23
C GLY A 94 -15.39 19.80 0.70
N VAL A 95 -15.52 19.51 2.00
CA VAL A 95 -16.76 18.96 2.59
C VAL A 95 -17.89 19.99 2.56
N LEU A 96 -17.60 21.25 2.90
CA LEU A 96 -18.58 22.34 2.93
C LEU A 96 -18.95 22.86 1.54
N ALA A 97 -18.26 22.45 0.47
CA ALA A 97 -18.65 22.75 -0.91
C ALA A 97 -19.75 21.81 -1.42
N LEU A 98 -20.01 20.70 -0.72
CA LEU A 98 -21.06 19.76 -1.08
C LEU A 98 -22.46 20.34 -0.82
N THR A 99 -23.46 19.76 -1.49
CA THR A 99 -24.88 20.02 -1.26
C THR A 99 -25.45 19.03 -0.25
N THR A 100 -26.29 19.53 0.65
CA THR A 100 -27.02 18.73 1.65
C THR A 100 -28.17 17.96 1.01
N PRO A 101 -28.57 16.82 1.61
CA PRO A 101 -27.94 16.16 2.76
C PRO A 101 -26.65 15.41 2.38
N LEU A 102 -25.71 15.32 3.33
CA LEU A 102 -24.43 14.64 3.16
C LEU A 102 -24.51 13.22 3.70
N ASP A 103 -24.04 12.26 2.90
CA ASP A 103 -23.73 10.90 3.35
C ASP A 103 -22.22 10.77 3.63
N TRP A 104 -21.86 9.72 4.37
CA TRP A 104 -20.47 9.46 4.72
C TRP A 104 -19.57 9.27 3.49
N ALA A 105 -20.09 8.60 2.45
CA ALA A 105 -19.36 8.34 1.21
C ALA A 105 -18.98 9.62 0.46
N ARG A 106 -19.86 10.64 0.44
CA ARG A 106 -19.57 11.94 -0.16
C ARG A 106 -18.53 12.71 0.65
N ILE A 107 -18.57 12.63 1.98
CA ILE A 107 -17.56 13.27 2.84
C ILE A 107 -16.18 12.66 2.58
N GLU A 108 -16.08 11.33 2.56
CA GLU A 108 -14.83 10.65 2.23
C GLU A 108 -14.34 11.03 0.82
N GLY A 109 -15.27 11.09 -0.15
CA GLY A 109 -15.00 11.54 -1.51
C GLY A 109 -14.49 12.98 -1.59
N ALA A 110 -15.04 13.90 -0.80
CA ALA A 110 -14.64 15.30 -0.79
C ALA A 110 -13.29 15.55 -0.10
N VAL A 111 -12.92 14.69 0.85
CA VAL A 111 -11.62 14.77 1.54
C VAL A 111 -10.50 14.13 0.71
N ARG A 112 -10.81 13.18 -0.19
CA ARG A 112 -9.83 12.48 -1.03
C ARG A 112 -8.80 13.39 -1.73
N PRO A 113 -9.18 14.48 -2.43
CA PRO A 113 -8.20 15.34 -3.09
C PRO A 113 -7.16 15.93 -2.12
N GLN A 114 -7.60 16.29 -0.91
CA GLN A 114 -6.72 16.79 0.13
C GLN A 114 -5.89 15.67 0.77
N ALA A 115 -6.48 14.48 0.94
CA ALA A 115 -5.75 13.29 1.39
C ALA A 115 -4.60 12.94 0.42
N THR A 116 -4.83 13.03 -0.90
CA THR A 116 -3.79 12.83 -1.91
C THR A 116 -2.69 13.87 -1.82
N ARG A 117 -3.03 15.15 -1.59
CA ARG A 117 -2.02 16.21 -1.38
C ARG A 117 -1.17 15.95 -0.15
N ILE A 118 -1.81 15.62 0.98
CA ILE A 118 -1.12 15.25 2.23
C ILE A 118 -0.19 14.06 1.99
N GLN A 119 -0.65 13.04 1.26
CA GLN A 119 0.18 11.90 0.89
C GLN A 119 1.42 12.33 0.10
N THR A 120 1.24 13.13 -0.96
CA THR A 120 2.37 13.62 -1.78
C THR A 120 3.35 14.46 -0.97
N ASP A 121 2.87 15.28 -0.03
CA ASP A 121 3.72 16.09 0.83
C ASP A 121 4.49 15.22 1.85
N LEU A 122 3.86 14.18 2.39
CA LEU A 122 4.50 13.19 3.26
C LEU A 122 5.55 12.36 2.51
N GLU A 123 5.28 11.98 1.26
CA GLU A 123 6.23 11.31 0.36
C GLU A 123 7.44 12.20 0.06
N ARG A 124 7.21 13.47 -0.33
CA ARG A 124 8.29 14.45 -0.56
C ARG A 124 9.12 14.72 0.70
N ALA A 125 8.47 14.76 1.85
CA ALA A 125 9.12 14.91 3.15
C ALA A 125 9.91 13.66 3.56
N GLY A 126 9.76 12.52 2.86
CA GLY A 126 10.40 11.24 3.18
C GLY A 126 9.86 10.59 4.45
N LEU A 127 8.63 10.96 4.85
CA LEU A 127 7.91 10.39 5.98
C LEU A 127 7.06 9.18 5.55
N MET A 128 6.72 9.10 4.27
CA MET A 128 5.98 7.99 3.68
C MET A 128 6.73 7.46 2.46
N LEU A 129 6.79 6.14 2.31
CA LEU A 129 7.36 5.50 1.14
C LEU A 129 6.45 5.73 -0.06
N ASP A 130 7.00 6.28 -1.14
CA ASP A 130 6.24 6.48 -2.37
C ASP A 130 5.71 5.13 -2.90
N SER A 131 4.55 5.19 -3.53
CA SER A 131 3.94 4.10 -4.28
C SER A 131 4.90 3.43 -5.26
N GLY A 132 5.76 4.20 -5.96
CA GLY A 132 6.77 3.69 -6.88
C GLY A 132 7.92 2.97 -6.17
N GLU A 133 8.41 3.52 -5.06
CA GLU A 133 9.43 2.87 -4.22
C GLU A 133 8.92 1.57 -3.62
N ARG A 134 7.66 1.55 -3.16
CA ARG A 134 7.01 0.34 -2.63
C ARG A 134 6.85 -0.74 -3.70
N ALA A 135 6.48 -0.36 -4.92
CA ALA A 135 6.39 -1.29 -6.05
C ALA A 135 7.77 -1.84 -6.43
N THR A 136 8.79 -0.99 -6.43
CA THR A 136 10.18 -1.37 -6.71
C THR A 136 10.71 -2.37 -5.67
N LEU A 137 10.47 -2.11 -4.38
CA LEU A 137 10.84 -3.05 -3.31
C LEU A 137 10.10 -4.39 -3.45
N ARG A 138 8.80 -4.38 -3.78
CA ARG A 138 8.04 -5.61 -4.03
C ARG A 138 8.59 -6.38 -5.24
N TYR A 139 8.93 -5.68 -6.31
CA TYR A 139 9.51 -6.29 -7.51
C TYR A 139 10.83 -7.01 -7.19
N TRP A 140 11.77 -6.32 -6.52
CA TRP A 140 13.04 -6.92 -6.10
C TRP A 140 12.89 -8.04 -5.08
N ALA A 141 11.86 -7.99 -4.22
CA ALA A 141 11.55 -9.07 -3.29
C ALA A 141 10.98 -10.30 -4.01
N LEU A 142 10.19 -10.11 -5.07
CA LEU A 142 9.49 -11.18 -5.81
C LEU A 142 10.34 -11.83 -6.90
N LEU A 143 11.29 -11.09 -7.49
CA LEU A 143 12.13 -11.55 -8.59
C LEU A 143 12.83 -12.90 -8.31
N PRO A 144 13.46 -13.12 -7.13
CA PRO A 144 14.19 -14.36 -6.86
C PRO A 144 13.24 -15.57 -6.76
N TYR A 145 12.02 -15.38 -6.26
CA TYR A 145 10.99 -16.42 -6.22
C TYR A 145 10.48 -16.76 -7.61
N ALA A 146 10.25 -15.76 -8.46
CA ALA A 146 9.83 -15.99 -9.84
C ALA A 146 10.88 -16.79 -10.62
N MET A 147 12.17 -16.47 -10.46
CA MET A 147 13.27 -17.24 -11.07
C MET A 147 13.30 -18.69 -10.56
N LEU A 148 13.11 -18.90 -9.27
CA LEU A 148 13.06 -20.24 -8.68
C LEU A 148 11.88 -21.06 -9.23
N LEU A 149 10.70 -20.46 -9.34
CA LEU A 149 9.53 -21.12 -9.90
C LEU A 149 9.75 -21.48 -11.37
N MET A 150 10.35 -20.59 -12.17
CA MET A 150 10.72 -20.92 -13.55
C MET A 150 11.74 -22.05 -13.64
N PHE A 151 12.71 -22.09 -12.73
CA PHE A 151 13.69 -23.17 -12.65
C PHE A 151 13.01 -24.51 -12.34
N GLY A 152 12.06 -24.53 -11.40
CA GLY A 152 11.25 -25.71 -11.09
C GLY A 152 10.37 -26.15 -12.28
N ALA A 153 9.67 -25.20 -12.91
CA ALA A 153 8.79 -25.45 -14.06
C ALA A 153 9.55 -26.00 -15.27
N THR A 154 10.77 -25.50 -15.52
CA THR A 154 11.64 -26.01 -16.59
C THR A 154 11.99 -27.48 -16.37
N LYS A 155 12.24 -27.90 -15.12
CA LYS A 155 12.47 -29.32 -14.84
C LYS A 155 11.21 -30.16 -15.04
N LEU A 156 10.05 -29.69 -14.60
CA LEU A 156 8.78 -30.41 -14.79
C LEU A 156 8.53 -30.68 -16.28
N ALA A 157 8.70 -29.66 -17.13
CA ALA A 157 8.56 -29.80 -18.58
C ALA A 157 9.56 -30.79 -19.20
N ILE A 158 10.82 -30.81 -18.71
CA ILE A 158 11.83 -31.78 -19.16
C ILE A 158 11.48 -33.21 -18.70
N GLY A 159 10.89 -33.35 -17.51
CA GLY A 159 10.40 -34.62 -16.98
C GLY A 159 9.28 -35.19 -17.85
N GLU A 160 8.23 -34.39 -18.11
CA GLU A 160 7.11 -34.78 -18.98
C GLU A 160 7.57 -35.14 -20.39
N ALA A 161 8.48 -34.37 -20.98
CA ALA A 161 9.02 -34.65 -22.32
C ALA A 161 9.89 -35.93 -22.39
N ARG A 162 10.39 -36.42 -21.25
CA ARG A 162 11.12 -37.70 -21.16
C ARG A 162 10.18 -38.88 -21.00
N ASP A 163 9.14 -38.75 -20.18
CA ASP A 163 8.10 -39.79 -20.05
C ASP A 163 7.36 -40.01 -21.37
N GLN A 164 7.02 -38.93 -22.08
CA GLN A 164 6.29 -38.99 -23.35
C GLN A 164 7.08 -39.61 -24.53
N LYS A 165 8.41 -39.80 -24.37
CA LYS A 165 9.28 -40.50 -25.35
C LYS A 165 9.57 -41.95 -24.98
N ALA A 166 9.16 -42.38 -23.79
CA ALA A 166 9.34 -43.75 -23.29
C ALA A 166 8.16 -44.67 -23.59
N ASP A 167 7.02 -44.10 -24.00
CA ASP A 167 5.87 -44.79 -24.63
C ASP A 167 6.01 -44.84 -26.16
#